data_AF-A0AAU2E4P8-F1
#
_entry.id   AF-A0AAU2E4P8-F1
#
_cell.length_a   1.000
_cell.length_b   1.000
_cell.length_c   1.000
_cell.angle_alpha   90.00
_cell.angle_beta   90.00
_cell.angle_gamma   90.00
#
_symmetry.space_group_name_H-M   'P 1'
#
loop_
_entity.id
_entity.type
_entity.pdbx_description
1 polymer ?
#
loop_
_entity_poly.entity_id
_entity_poly.type
_entity_poly.pdbx_seq_one_letter_code
_entity_poly.pdbx_strand_id
1 'polypeptide(L)'
;MGDTGKIYGPLELVAGRWVVGDSHRPDGSWVEFRTEGMVRHAGGTEDELIPWAKVMLGIGIQIGHGTKGSAYQGDLGLTGLLGGLPGPFKGRGGGHLSMTLRHPYEDRKLTFDRHAQWYKPTHVLLLAELMTQTVAAGEAHRLGDADWLAWAVGRLELVTSWPIGRQPAAVVQAALKD
;
A
#
# COMPACT_ATOMS: atom_id res chain seq x y z
N MET A 1 2.57 26.80 5.28
CA MET A 1 1.97 26.69 3.94
C MET A 1 2.01 25.22 3.62
N GLY A 2 0.86 24.53 3.68
CA GLY A 2 0.80 23.06 3.69
C GLY A 2 1.29 22.51 2.36
N ASP A 3 2.40 21.79 2.39
CA ASP A 3 2.85 20.99 1.26
C ASP A 3 1.79 19.90 1.07
N THR A 4 0.86 20.10 0.13
CA THR A 4 -0.12 19.06 -0.21
C THR A 4 0.67 17.91 -0.80
N GLY A 5 1.00 16.94 0.06
CA GLY A 5 1.70 15.72 -0.30
C GLY A 5 1.04 15.05 -1.50
N LYS A 6 1.85 14.47 -2.38
CA LYS A 6 1.33 13.67 -3.49
C LYS A 6 0.63 12.45 -2.90
N ILE A 7 -0.65 12.24 -3.23
CA ILE A 7 -1.46 11.13 -2.71
C ILE A 7 -1.91 10.21 -3.84
N TYR A 8 -1.64 8.92 -3.71
CA TYR A 8 -2.04 7.87 -4.62
C TYR A 8 -2.72 6.72 -3.88
N GLY A 9 -4.05 6.83 -3.72
CA GLY A 9 -4.81 5.86 -2.95
C GLY A 9 -4.41 5.91 -1.48
N PRO A 10 -3.94 4.79 -0.88
CA PRO A 10 -3.49 4.77 0.51
C PRO A 10 -2.07 5.33 0.70
N LEU A 11 -1.34 5.61 -0.38
CA LEU A 11 0.03 6.10 -0.34
C LEU A 11 0.06 7.63 -0.38
N GLU A 12 0.87 8.27 0.47
CA GLU A 12 1.06 9.72 0.56
C GLU A 12 2.54 10.07 0.69
N LEU A 13 2.99 11.14 0.03
CA LEU A 13 4.33 11.69 0.22
C LEU A 13 4.31 12.76 1.31
N VAL A 14 4.93 12.49 2.46
CA VAL A 14 5.01 13.38 3.62
C VAL A 14 6.47 13.68 3.93
N ALA A 15 6.86 14.96 3.89
CA ALA A 15 8.22 15.41 4.21
C ALA A 15 9.33 14.62 3.49
N GLY A 16 9.12 14.28 2.21
CA GLY A 16 10.08 13.52 1.39
C GLY A 16 10.08 12.00 1.64
N ARG A 17 9.11 11.47 2.40
CA ARG A 17 8.97 10.03 2.65
C ARG A 17 7.59 9.54 2.25
N TRP A 18 7.53 8.36 1.64
CA TRP A 18 6.26 7.75 1.29
C TRP A 18 5.70 7.00 2.50
N VAL A 19 4.42 7.23 2.76
CA VAL A 19 3.69 6.62 3.87
C VAL A 19 2.39 5.97 3.37
N VAL A 20 1.97 4.89 4.02
CA VAL A 20 0.69 4.24 3.80
C VAL A 20 -0.20 4.50 5.00
N GLY A 21 -1.33 5.15 4.74
CA GLY A 21 -2.30 5.55 5.75
C GLY A 21 -2.01 6.91 6.40
N ASP A 22 -2.95 7.34 7.23
CA ASP A 22 -3.01 8.70 7.76
C ASP A 22 -1.98 8.94 8.88
N SER A 23 -0.82 9.46 8.47
CA SER A 23 0.27 9.85 9.38
C SER A 23 -0.03 11.08 10.23
N HIS A 24 -1.06 11.86 9.88
CA HIS A 24 -1.44 13.06 10.61
C HIS A 24 -2.32 12.76 11.83
N ARG A 25 -2.73 11.51 12.01
CA ARG A 25 -3.53 11.08 13.15
C ARG A 25 -2.62 10.73 14.34
N PRO A 26 -2.70 11.46 15.47
CA PRO A 26 -1.76 11.32 16.59
C PRO A 26 -1.71 9.92 17.22
N ASP A 27 -2.86 9.23 17.24
CA ASP A 27 -2.99 7.86 17.75
C ASP A 27 -3.24 6.85 16.63
N GLY A 28 -2.97 7.25 15.38
CA GLY A 28 -3.21 6.43 14.21
C GLY A 28 -2.15 5.36 14.03
N SER A 29 -2.49 4.33 13.26
CA SER A 29 -1.50 3.43 12.68
C SER A 29 -1.20 3.84 11.25
N TRP A 30 0.06 3.83 10.85
CA TRP A 30 0.50 4.08 9.48
C TRP A 30 1.85 3.41 9.24
N VAL A 31 2.22 3.27 7.97
CA VAL A 31 3.47 2.59 7.60
C VAL A 31 4.34 3.53 6.78
N GLU A 32 5.55 3.76 7.23
CA GLU A 32 6.56 4.56 6.53
C GLU A 32 7.44 3.67 5.67
N PHE A 33 7.72 4.08 4.44
CA PHE A 33 8.70 3.40 3.58
C PHE A 33 10.04 4.10 3.69
N ARG A 34 11.07 3.33 4.09
CA ARG A 34 12.45 3.80 4.20
C ARG A 34 13.37 2.88 3.41
N THR A 35 14.60 3.32 3.16
CA THR A 35 15.61 2.55 2.40
C THR A 35 15.89 1.18 3.01
N GLU A 36 15.81 1.04 4.34
CA GLU A 36 16.06 -0.18 5.09
C GLU A 36 14.85 -1.12 5.14
N GLY A 37 13.62 -0.59 5.06
CA GLY A 37 12.41 -1.36 5.27
C GLY A 37 11.15 -0.52 5.47
N MET A 38 10.10 -1.20 5.91
CA MET A 38 8.84 -0.60 6.34
C MET A 38 8.89 -0.35 7.84
N VAL A 39 8.58 0.87 8.28
CA VAL A 39 8.43 1.19 9.70
C VAL A 39 6.95 1.35 9.99
N ARG A 40 6.41 0.47 10.83
CA ARG A 40 5.04 0.61 11.34
C ARG A 40 5.06 1.57 12.53
N HIS A 41 4.32 2.64 12.39
CA HIS A 41 3.99 3.58 13.46
C HIS A 41 2.60 3.24 14.00
N ALA A 42 2.46 3.17 15.31
CA ALA A 42 1.14 3.02 15.95
C ALA A 42 1.14 3.63 17.34
N GLY A 43 0.16 4.49 17.61
CA GLY A 43 -0.01 5.13 18.91
C GLY A 43 0.10 4.14 20.08
N GLY A 44 1.01 4.41 21.01
CA GLY A 44 1.23 3.59 22.21
C GLY A 44 2.00 2.29 21.99
N THR A 45 2.55 2.03 20.80
CA THR A 45 3.48 0.92 20.54
C THR A 45 4.81 1.48 20.04
N GLU A 46 5.91 0.78 20.31
CA GLU A 46 7.21 1.10 19.69
C GLU A 46 7.16 0.86 18.18
N ASP A 47 7.89 1.69 17.44
CA ASP A 47 8.00 1.58 15.99
C ASP A 47 8.62 0.23 15.60
N GLU A 48 7.94 -0.50 14.72
CA GLU A 48 8.41 -1.81 14.25
C GLU A 48 9.02 -1.67 12.85
N LEU A 49 10.33 -1.92 12.72
CA LEU A 49 11.00 -2.00 11.42
C LEU A 49 10.94 -3.43 10.86
N ILE A 50 10.36 -3.57 9.66
CA ILE A 50 10.42 -4.78 8.84
C ILE A 50 11.39 -4.53 7.69
N PRO A 51 12.58 -5.14 7.72
CA PRO A 51 13.57 -4.95 6.66
C PRO A 51 13.05 -5.46 5.31
N TRP A 52 13.35 -4.75 4.21
CA TRP A 52 13.02 -5.22 2.87
C TRP A 52 13.61 -6.60 2.57
N ALA A 53 14.80 -6.85 3.11
CA ALA A 53 15.48 -8.15 3.02
C ALA A 53 14.76 -9.28 3.78
N LYS A 54 13.68 -9.02 4.52
CA LYS A 54 12.80 -10.08 5.05
C LYS A 54 11.58 -10.31 4.18
N VAL A 55 11.17 -9.37 3.34
CA VAL A 55 9.98 -9.55 2.50
C VAL A 55 10.29 -10.57 1.39
N MET A 56 9.48 -11.63 1.30
CA MET A 56 9.68 -12.72 0.34
C MET A 56 8.63 -12.69 -0.78
N LEU A 57 7.35 -12.66 -0.41
CA LEU A 57 6.23 -12.65 -1.34
C LEU A 57 5.52 -11.30 -1.25
N GLY A 58 4.95 -10.87 -2.37
CA GLY A 58 4.47 -9.51 -2.62
C GLY A 58 3.63 -8.88 -1.49
N ILE A 59 3.51 -7.55 -1.55
CA ILE A 59 2.77 -6.79 -0.55
C ILE A 59 1.35 -6.55 -1.06
N GLY A 60 0.39 -7.24 -0.45
CA GLY A 60 -1.04 -7.03 -0.70
C GLY A 60 -1.58 -5.83 0.08
N ILE A 61 -2.57 -5.13 -0.47
CA ILE A 61 -3.32 -4.08 0.23
C ILE A 61 -4.77 -4.53 0.38
N GLN A 62 -5.29 -4.47 1.60
CA GLN A 62 -6.71 -4.68 1.88
C GLN A 62 -7.29 -3.44 2.58
N ILE A 63 -8.44 -2.95 2.11
CA ILE A 63 -9.16 -1.81 2.67
C ILE A 63 -10.41 -2.31 3.40
N GLY A 64 -10.60 -1.90 4.65
CA GLY A 64 -11.71 -2.32 5.52
C GLY A 64 -11.23 -2.93 6.84
N HIS A 65 -12.05 -2.80 7.89
CA HIS A 65 -11.77 -3.41 9.18
C HIS A 65 -12.30 -4.86 9.22
N GLY A 66 -11.40 -5.81 9.00
CA GLY A 66 -11.44 -7.20 9.48
C GLY A 66 -12.70 -8.03 9.22
N THR A 67 -12.60 -8.99 8.30
CA THR A 67 -13.10 -10.34 8.55
C THR A 67 -12.00 -11.36 8.24
N LYS A 68 -11.91 -12.35 9.11
CA LYS A 68 -10.94 -13.46 9.07
C LYS A 68 -11.01 -14.16 7.71
N GLY A 69 -9.89 -14.16 6.98
CA GLY A 69 -9.74 -14.97 5.78
C GLY A 69 -8.37 -14.75 5.19
N SER A 70 -7.53 -15.78 5.21
CA SER A 70 -6.38 -15.86 4.32
C SER A 70 -6.88 -15.69 2.88
N ALA A 71 -6.27 -14.79 2.11
CA ALA A 71 -6.40 -14.82 0.66
C ALA A 71 -4.99 -14.93 0.08
N TYR A 72 -4.40 -16.12 0.29
CA TYR A 72 -3.52 -16.67 -0.72
C TYR A 72 -4.36 -16.79 -2.00
N GLN A 73 -3.88 -16.17 -3.08
CA GLN A 73 -4.24 -16.49 -4.46
C GLN A 73 -5.72 -16.23 -4.87
N GLY A 74 -5.94 -15.14 -5.61
CA GLY A 74 -6.95 -15.14 -6.68
C GLY A 74 -8.18 -14.23 -6.55
N ASP A 75 -8.39 -13.51 -5.44
CA ASP A 75 -9.60 -12.68 -5.28
C ASP A 75 -9.33 -11.18 -5.26
N LEU A 76 -8.68 -10.69 -6.32
CA LEU A 76 -8.65 -9.26 -6.69
C LEU A 76 -9.88 -8.89 -7.53
N GLY A 77 -11.05 -9.37 -7.11
CA GLY A 77 -12.34 -9.01 -7.70
C GLY A 77 -12.89 -7.71 -7.13
N LEU A 78 -13.62 -6.95 -7.96
CA LEU A 78 -14.41 -5.77 -7.55
C LEU A 78 -15.33 -6.03 -6.35
N THR A 79 -15.69 -7.29 -6.09
CA THR A 79 -16.48 -7.77 -4.96
C THR A 79 -15.76 -7.73 -3.61
N GLY A 80 -14.44 -7.99 -3.56
CA GLY A 80 -13.65 -7.85 -2.33
C GLY A 80 -13.43 -6.38 -1.93
N LEU A 81 -13.44 -5.48 -2.91
CA LEU A 81 -13.37 -4.02 -2.73
C LEU A 81 -14.72 -3.40 -2.31
N LEU A 82 -15.85 -4.03 -2.62
CA LEU A 82 -17.20 -3.51 -2.34
C LEU A 82 -17.95 -4.25 -1.21
N GLY A 83 -17.50 -5.44 -0.80
CA GLY A 83 -18.15 -6.28 0.20
C GLY A 83 -18.00 -5.86 1.67
N GLY A 84 -17.38 -4.71 1.94
CA GLY A 84 -16.99 -4.26 3.27
C GLY A 84 -17.69 -2.99 3.77
N LEU A 85 -18.90 -2.67 3.30
CA LEU A 85 -19.66 -1.52 3.81
C LEU A 85 -20.60 -1.94 4.96
N PRO A 86 -20.20 -1.86 6.26
CA PRO A 86 -21.18 -1.58 7.29
C PRO A 86 -21.60 -0.11 7.15
N GLY A 87 -22.85 0.18 7.52
CA GLY A 87 -23.49 1.49 7.42
C GLY A 87 -22.82 2.62 8.23
N PRO A 88 -23.60 3.61 8.73
CA PRO A 88 -23.21 5.01 8.90
C PRO A 88 -22.26 5.28 10.09
N PHE A 89 -21.06 4.70 10.08
CA PHE A 89 -20.04 4.90 11.12
C PHE A 89 -18.91 5.80 10.60
N LYS A 90 -19.06 7.07 10.96
CA LYS A 90 -18.05 8.13 10.96
C LYS A 90 -16.65 7.61 11.34
N GLY A 91 -15.67 7.79 10.45
CA GLY A 91 -14.28 8.11 10.81
C GLY A 91 -13.37 7.01 11.38
N ARG A 92 -13.70 5.72 11.27
CA ARG A 92 -12.86 4.61 11.80
C ARG A 92 -12.62 3.48 10.77
N GLY A 93 -12.41 3.85 9.51
CA GLY A 93 -12.00 2.89 8.48
C GLY A 93 -10.48 2.83 8.39
N GLY A 94 -9.93 1.63 8.26
CA GLY A 94 -8.51 1.39 8.05
C GLY A 94 -8.28 0.28 7.02
N GLY A 95 -7.03 -0.07 6.79
CA GLY A 95 -6.64 -1.19 5.95
C GLY A 95 -5.46 -1.94 6.56
N HIS A 96 -4.94 -2.91 5.83
CA HIS A 96 -3.67 -3.53 6.17
C HIS A 96 -2.85 -3.90 4.94
N LEU A 97 -1.53 -3.84 5.13
CA LEU A 97 -0.55 -4.44 4.24
C LEU A 97 -0.32 -5.89 4.67
N SER A 98 -0.51 -6.84 3.77
CA SER A 98 -0.23 -8.26 4.01
C SER A 98 1.01 -8.70 3.24
N MET A 99 1.92 -9.42 3.90
CA MET A 99 3.17 -9.86 3.30
C MET A 99 3.67 -11.14 3.97
N THR A 100 4.47 -11.93 3.25
CA THR A 100 5.18 -13.08 3.82
C THR A 100 6.63 -12.69 4.06
N LEU A 101 7.09 -12.84 5.29
CA LEU A 101 8.47 -12.61 5.70
C LEU A 101 9.28 -13.91 5.71
N ARG A 102 10.59 -13.81 5.52
CA ARG A 102 11.57 -14.89 5.71
C ARG A 102 12.38 -14.69 6.99
N HIS A 103 12.85 -15.81 7.54
CA HIS A 103 13.71 -15.89 8.73
C HIS A 103 13.14 -15.23 10.00
N PRO A 104 12.14 -15.85 10.66
CA PRO A 104 11.42 -17.08 10.27
C PRO A 104 10.35 -16.82 9.19
N TYR A 105 9.80 -17.89 8.63
CA TYR A 105 8.65 -17.75 7.72
C TYR A 105 7.40 -17.37 8.50
N GLU A 106 6.91 -16.16 8.27
CA GLU A 106 5.71 -15.67 8.94
C GLU A 106 4.89 -14.76 8.01
N ASP A 107 3.57 -14.93 8.02
CA ASP A 107 2.66 -13.99 7.38
C ASP A 107 2.41 -12.82 8.32
N ARG A 108 2.80 -11.62 7.89
CA ARG A 108 2.64 -10.38 8.64
C ARG A 108 1.56 -9.49 8.06
N LYS A 109 0.90 -8.76 8.96
CA LYS A 109 -0.11 -7.75 8.64
C LYS A 109 0.23 -6.45 9.34
N LEU A 110 0.44 -5.37 8.58
CA LEU A 110 0.64 -4.03 9.11
C LEU A 110 -0.64 -3.23 8.89
N THR A 111 -1.32 -2.91 9.99
CA THR A 111 -2.54 -2.11 9.97
C THR A 111 -2.23 -0.64 9.74
N PHE A 112 -3.10 0.05 9.01
CA PHE A 112 -3.04 1.49 8.85
C PHE A 112 -4.44 2.11 8.90
N ASP A 113 -4.52 3.35 9.35
CA ASP A 113 -5.73 4.17 9.32
C ASP A 113 -5.88 4.83 7.95
N ARG A 114 -7.12 4.93 7.46
CA ARG A 114 -7.42 5.54 6.16
C ARG A 114 -7.32 7.07 6.27
N HIS A 115 -6.81 7.71 5.22
CA HIS A 115 -6.96 9.16 5.01
C HIS A 115 -8.45 9.59 5.04
N ALA A 116 -8.70 10.87 5.30
CA ALA A 116 -10.07 11.42 5.22
C ALA A 116 -10.69 11.21 3.82
N GLN A 117 -9.87 11.25 2.78
CA GLN A 117 -10.27 11.07 1.39
C GLN A 117 -10.58 9.62 1.01
N TRP A 118 -11.48 9.44 0.04
CA TRP A 118 -11.79 8.13 -0.54
C TRP A 118 -10.70 7.68 -1.50
N TYR A 119 -10.32 6.40 -1.43
CA TYR A 119 -9.35 5.83 -2.37
C TYR A 119 -10.07 5.34 -3.62
N LYS A 120 -9.54 5.70 -4.79
CA LYS A 120 -9.97 5.08 -6.05
C LYS A 120 -9.56 3.60 -6.02
N PRO A 121 -10.48 2.65 -6.28
CA PRO A 121 -10.15 1.22 -6.31
C PRO A 121 -8.99 0.89 -7.26
N THR A 122 -8.90 1.60 -8.40
CA THR A 122 -7.81 1.45 -9.37
C THR A 122 -6.45 1.83 -8.80
N HIS A 123 -6.37 2.88 -7.97
CA HIS A 123 -5.11 3.29 -7.35
C HIS A 123 -4.65 2.25 -6.32
N VAL A 124 -5.57 1.72 -5.51
CA VAL A 124 -5.27 0.65 -4.54
C VAL A 124 -4.74 -0.59 -5.27
N LEU A 125 -5.41 -0.98 -6.36
CA LEU A 125 -5.06 -2.14 -7.16
C LEU A 125 -3.69 -2.02 -7.82
N LEU A 126 -3.44 -0.90 -8.50
CA LEU A 126 -2.17 -0.64 -9.18
C LEU A 126 -1.01 -0.49 -8.19
N LEU A 127 -1.26 0.09 -7.02
CA LEU A 127 -0.24 0.18 -5.98
C LEU A 127 0.11 -1.20 -5.39
N ALA A 128 -0.90 -2.03 -5.08
CA ALA A 128 -0.66 -3.39 -4.61
C ALA A 128 0.14 -4.22 -5.62
N GLU A 129 -0.18 -4.07 -6.91
CA GLU A 129 0.53 -4.72 -7.99
C GLU A 129 1.97 -4.18 -8.15
N LEU A 130 2.17 -2.86 -8.08
CA LEU A 130 3.50 -2.22 -8.10
C LEU A 130 4.39 -2.81 -6.99
N MET A 131 3.91 -2.85 -5.76
CA MET A 131 4.69 -3.39 -4.64
C MET A 131 4.96 -4.88 -4.83
N THR A 132 3.96 -5.65 -5.29
CA THR A 132 4.10 -7.09 -5.56
C THR A 132 5.17 -7.37 -6.61
N GLN A 133 5.15 -6.66 -7.74
CA GLN A 133 6.14 -6.83 -8.80
C GLN A 133 7.54 -6.38 -8.35
N THR A 134 7.63 -5.28 -7.60
CA THR A 134 8.93 -4.77 -7.11
C THR A 134 9.58 -5.77 -6.14
N VAL A 135 8.78 -6.38 -5.26
CA VAL A 135 9.23 -7.46 -4.38
C VAL A 135 9.62 -8.71 -5.18
N ALA A 136 8.80 -9.12 -6.15
CA ALA A 136 9.07 -10.29 -6.98
C ALA A 136 10.34 -10.14 -7.83
N ALA A 137 10.68 -8.91 -8.24
CA ALA A 137 11.93 -8.58 -8.92
C ALA A 137 13.16 -8.58 -8.00
N GLY A 138 13.00 -8.78 -6.69
CA GLY A 138 14.08 -8.69 -5.71
C GLY A 138 14.50 -7.24 -5.39
N GLU A 139 13.70 -6.25 -5.83
CA GLU A 139 14.03 -4.83 -5.76
C GLU A 139 13.23 -4.08 -4.69
N ALA A 140 12.72 -4.78 -3.66
CA ALA A 140 11.88 -4.22 -2.61
C ALA A 140 12.46 -2.94 -1.96
N HIS A 141 13.79 -2.81 -1.91
CA HIS A 141 14.49 -1.61 -1.43
C HIS A 141 14.13 -0.33 -2.20
N ARG A 142 13.74 -0.44 -3.48
CA ARG A 142 13.30 0.70 -4.30
C ARG A 142 12.01 1.34 -3.78
N LEU A 143 11.15 0.59 -3.08
CA LEU A 143 9.96 1.14 -2.42
C LEU A 143 10.34 2.15 -1.33
N GLY A 144 11.54 2.05 -0.76
CA GLY A 144 12.10 3.00 0.18
C GLY A 144 12.82 4.20 -0.45
N ASP A 145 13.02 4.19 -1.77
CA ASP A 145 13.59 5.32 -2.51
C ASP A 145 12.47 6.29 -2.90
N ALA A 146 12.50 7.48 -2.31
CA ALA A 146 11.44 8.46 -2.46
C ALA A 146 11.28 8.96 -3.90
N ASP A 147 12.39 9.16 -4.61
CA ASP A 147 12.41 9.68 -5.97
C ASP A 147 11.94 8.60 -6.95
N TRP A 148 12.42 7.37 -6.77
CA TRP A 148 11.97 6.24 -7.58
C TRP A 148 10.47 5.99 -7.42
N LEU A 149 9.96 5.98 -6.19
CA LEU A 149 8.54 5.74 -5.94
C LEU A 149 7.68 6.90 -6.45
N ALA A 150 8.16 8.15 -6.37
CA ALA A 150 7.48 9.29 -6.96
C ALA A 150 7.37 9.20 -8.48
N TRP A 151 8.45 8.78 -9.14
CA TRP A 151 8.47 8.49 -10.57
C TRP A 151 7.48 7.37 -10.93
N ALA A 152 7.54 6.23 -10.22
CA ALA A 152 6.67 5.07 -10.48
C ALA A 152 5.18 5.44 -10.32
N VAL A 153 4.82 6.15 -9.26
CA VAL A 153 3.45 6.63 -9.06
C VAL A 153 3.04 7.62 -10.16
N GLY A 154 3.93 8.53 -10.56
CA GLY A 154 3.66 9.46 -11.67
C GLY A 154 3.38 8.73 -12.99
N ARG A 155 4.12 7.65 -13.27
CA ARG A 155 3.86 6.78 -14.41
C ARG A 155 2.51 6.10 -14.32
N LEU A 156 2.12 5.59 -13.16
CA LEU A 156 0.81 4.97 -12.96
C LEU A 156 -0.33 5.97 -13.18
N GLU A 157 -0.21 7.20 -12.70
CA GLU A 157 -1.20 8.27 -12.90
C GLU A 157 -1.43 8.55 -14.40
N LEU A 158 -0.36 8.58 -15.21
CA LEU A 158 -0.47 8.80 -16.66
C LEU A 158 -1.21 7.68 -17.38
N VAL A 159 -1.14 6.44 -16.88
CA VAL A 159 -1.85 5.29 -17.47
C VAL A 159 -3.28 5.17 -16.95
N THR A 160 -3.66 5.88 -15.88
CA THR A 160 -4.98 5.78 -15.23
C THR A 160 -6.14 6.45 -15.98
N SER A 161 -5.94 7.01 -17.19
CA SER A 161 -7.04 7.30 -18.13
C SER A 161 -7.59 6.00 -18.74
N TRP A 162 -8.17 5.19 -17.86
CA TRP A 162 -8.93 3.95 -18.04
C TRP A 162 -8.61 3.03 -19.24
N PRO A 163 -7.85 1.93 -19.04
CA PRO A 163 -7.85 0.80 -19.95
C PRO A 163 -8.95 -0.19 -19.54
N ILE A 164 -10.14 -0.13 -20.16
CA ILE A 164 -11.17 -1.15 -19.94
C ILE A 164 -10.58 -2.51 -20.36
N GLY A 165 -10.49 -3.46 -19.41
CA GLY A 165 -10.13 -4.85 -19.69
C GLY A 165 -8.64 -5.22 -19.63
N ARG A 166 -7.72 -4.32 -19.25
CA ARG A 166 -6.31 -4.70 -19.04
C ARG A 166 -6.06 -5.25 -17.64
N GLN A 167 -5.28 -6.31 -17.55
CA GLN A 167 -4.82 -6.85 -16.28
C GLN A 167 -3.91 -5.84 -15.56
N PRO A 168 -4.07 -5.60 -14.24
CA PRO A 168 -3.25 -4.67 -13.47
C PRO A 168 -1.75 -4.93 -13.64
N ALA A 169 -1.36 -6.20 -13.67
CA ALA A 169 0.03 -6.61 -13.87
C ALA A 169 0.64 -6.03 -15.15
N ALA A 170 -0.10 -6.09 -16.26
CA ALA A 170 0.35 -5.56 -17.54
C ALA A 170 0.41 -4.03 -17.54
N VAL A 171 -0.49 -3.36 -16.80
CA VAL A 171 -0.48 -1.90 -16.65
C VAL A 171 0.76 -1.45 -15.89
N VAL A 172 1.07 -2.09 -14.76
CA VAL A 172 2.27 -1.80 -13.96
C VAL A 172 3.53 -2.08 -14.78
N GLN A 173 3.63 -3.22 -15.45
CA GLN A 173 4.78 -3.53 -16.30
C GLN A 173 4.95 -2.51 -17.43
N ALA A 174 3.87 -2.06 -18.07
CA ALA A 174 3.94 -1.04 -19.11
C ALA A 174 4.30 0.34 -18.55
N ALA A 175 3.86 0.66 -17.33
CA ALA A 175 4.20 1.91 -16.66
C ALA A 175 5.69 1.95 -16.28
N LEU A 176 6.28 0.82 -15.90
CA LEU A 176 7.67 0.69 -15.47
C LEU A 176 8.66 0.39 -16.62
N LYS A 177 8.17 0.10 -17.83
CA LYS A 177 9.00 0.00 -19.03
C LYS A 177 9.22 1.41 -19.60
N ASP A 178 10.48 1.76 -19.81
CA ASP A 178 10.92 2.97 -20.53
C ASP A 178 10.52 2.91 -22.02
#